data_AF-A0A7W9EK98-F1
#
_entry.id   AF-A0A7W9EK98-F1
#
_cell.length_a   1.000
_cell.length_b   1.000
_cell.length_c   1.000
_cell.angle_alpha   90.00
_cell.angle_beta   90.00
_cell.angle_gamma   90.00
#
_symmetry.space_group_name_H-M   'P 1'
#
loop_
_entity.id
_entity.type
_entity.pdbx_description
1 polymer ?
#
loop_
_entity_poly.entity_id
_entity_poly.type
_entity_poly.pdbx_seq_one_letter_code
_entity_poly.pdbx_strand_id
1 'polypeptide(L)'
;MPKLKLGPIVDDKPVKITIELPADLHRDLTIYAEALGREQGQMIADPTKLIAPMLERFMATDREFAKVRHANRSGVRPPGTRPQAE
;
A
#
# COMPACT_ATOMS: atom_id res chain seq x y z
N MET A 1 33.67 24.26 0.00
CA MET A 1 32.30 24.26 0.58
C MET A 1 31.69 22.89 0.33
N PRO A 2 31.35 22.12 1.37
CA PRO A 2 30.84 20.76 1.23
C PRO A 2 29.43 20.78 0.62
N LYS A 3 29.28 20.23 -0.60
CA LYS A 3 27.98 19.97 -1.24
C LYS A 3 27.26 18.88 -0.46
N LEU A 4 26.14 19.21 0.16
CA LEU A 4 25.24 18.22 0.76
C LEU A 4 24.72 17.30 -0.36
N LYS A 5 24.95 15.98 -0.21
CA LYS A 5 24.58 14.93 -1.16
C LYS A 5 23.15 14.42 -0.95
N LEU A 6 22.25 15.26 -0.43
CA LEU A 6 20.85 14.89 -0.33
C LEU A 6 20.21 15.19 -1.68
N GLY A 7 19.89 14.13 -2.41
CA GLY A 7 19.01 14.20 -3.57
C GLY A 7 17.62 14.74 -3.18
N PRO A 8 16.76 15.05 -4.16
CA PRO A 8 15.43 15.57 -3.89
C PRO A 8 14.69 14.66 -2.89
N ILE A 9 14.27 15.25 -1.77
CA ILE A 9 13.46 14.58 -0.76
C ILE A 9 12.15 14.22 -1.46
N VAL A 10 11.84 12.92 -1.53
CA VAL A 10 10.56 12.44 -2.06
C VAL A 10 9.47 13.09 -1.21
N ASP A 11 8.63 13.91 -1.85
CA ASP A 11 7.49 14.56 -1.22
C ASP A 11 6.41 13.49 -0.99
N ASP A 12 6.63 12.68 0.03
CA ASP A 12 5.75 11.59 0.43
C ASP A 12 4.56 12.20 1.16
N LYS A 13 3.65 12.84 0.40
CA LYS A 13 2.49 13.52 0.95
C LYS A 13 1.50 12.45 1.46
N PRO A 14 1.33 12.29 2.78
CA PRO A 14 0.43 11.28 3.30
C PRO A 14 -1.01 11.65 2.92
N VAL A 15 -1.72 10.71 2.30
CA VAL A 15 -3.15 10.86 2.00
C VAL A 15 -3.94 10.30 3.18
N LYS A 16 -4.76 11.13 3.82
CA LYS A 16 -5.69 10.67 4.86
C LYS A 16 -6.92 10.03 4.22
N ILE A 17 -7.21 8.80 4.64
CA ILE A 17 -8.38 8.06 4.20
C ILE A 17 -9.18 7.68 5.46
N THR A 18 -10.48 7.95 5.45
CA THR A 18 -11.41 7.44 6.45
C THR A 18 -12.04 6.16 5.89
N ILE A 19 -11.95 5.08 6.65
CA ILE A 19 -12.49 3.77 6.27
C ILE A 19 -13.44 3.27 7.35
N GLU A 20 -14.52 2.62 6.94
CA GLU A 20 -15.39 1.88 7.83
C GLU A 20 -15.08 0.40 7.69
N LEU A 21 -14.83 -0.28 8.81
CA LEU A 21 -14.54 -1.71 8.85
C LEU A 21 -15.68 -2.44 9.57
N PRO A 22 -16.09 -3.63 9.08
CA PRO A 22 -16.95 -4.50 9.86
C PRO A 22 -16.36 -4.78 11.24
N ALA A 23 -17.21 -4.84 12.27
CA ALA A 23 -16.77 -5.04 13.65
C ALA A 23 -15.92 -6.32 13.83
N ASP A 24 -16.33 -7.40 13.18
CA ASP A 24 -15.61 -8.68 13.22
C ASP A 24 -14.21 -8.55 12.62
N LEU A 25 -14.07 -7.83 11.50
CA LEU A 25 -12.77 -7.60 10.86
C LEU A 25 -11.84 -6.75 11.75
N HIS A 26 -12.38 -5.73 12.42
CA HIS A 26 -11.60 -4.94 13.37
C HIS A 26 -11.11 -5.80 14.56
N ARG A 27 -11.96 -6.71 15.05
CA ARG A 27 -11.60 -7.64 16.13
C ARG A 27 -10.49 -8.59 15.69
N ASP A 28 -10.60 -9.17 14.51
CA ASP A 28 -9.58 -10.05 13.94
C ASP A 28 -8.27 -9.30 13.70
N LEU A 29 -8.33 -8.06 13.21
CA LEU A 29 -7.15 -7.21 13.04
C LEU A 29 -6.44 -6.92 14.37
N THR A 30 -7.21 -6.74 15.45
CA THR A 30 -6.68 -6.55 16.81
C THR A 30 -5.94 -7.79 17.28
N ILE A 31 -6.56 -8.98 17.13
CA ILE A 31 -5.93 -10.27 17.49
C ILE A 31 -4.66 -10.50 16.66
N TYR A 32 -4.70 -10.18 15.37
CA TYR A 32 -3.55 -10.29 14.48
C TYR A 32 -2.40 -9.36 14.92
N ALA A 33 -2.70 -8.11 15.29
CA ALA A 33 -1.71 -7.16 15.79
C ALA A 33 -1.04 -7.65 17.09
N GLU A 34 -1.79 -8.27 17.99
CA GLU A 34 -1.23 -8.89 19.19
C GLU A 34 -0.31 -10.06 18.86
N ALA A 35 -0.75 -10.96 17.97
CA ALA A 35 0.04 -12.13 17.57
C ALA A 35 1.36 -11.71 16.90
N LEU A 36 1.28 -10.78 15.95
CA LEU A 36 2.45 -10.24 15.25
C LEU A 36 3.38 -9.48 16.20
N GLY A 37 2.83 -8.71 17.14
CA GLY A 37 3.61 -7.96 18.10
C GLY A 37 4.38 -8.85 19.07
N ARG A 38 3.79 -9.99 19.46
CA ARG A 38 4.49 -11.03 20.24
C ARG A 38 5.64 -11.65 19.46
N GLU A 39 5.44 -11.94 18.17
CA GLU A 39 6.47 -12.52 17.30
C GLU A 39 7.66 -11.56 17.08
N GLN A 40 7.39 -10.27 16.89
CA GLN A 40 8.42 -9.25 16.64
C GLN A 40 9.02 -8.65 17.92
N GLY A 41 8.51 -9.03 19.10
CA GLY A 41 8.91 -8.44 20.38
C GLY A 41 8.53 -6.96 20.52
N GLN A 42 7.60 -6.47 19.70
CA GLN A 42 7.18 -5.07 19.67
C GLN A 42 5.66 -4.97 19.74
N MET A 43 5.15 -4.24 20.74
CA MET A 43 3.72 -4.01 20.87
C MET A 43 3.20 -3.12 19.74
N ILE A 44 2.19 -3.62 19.00
CA ILE A 44 1.46 -2.83 18.01
C ILE A 44 0.25 -2.22 18.73
N ALA A 45 0.40 -0.97 19.19
CA ALA A 45 -0.62 -0.29 19.99
C ALA A 45 -1.88 0.10 19.18
N ASP A 46 -1.74 0.26 17.86
CA ASP A 46 -2.83 0.63 16.97
C ASP A 46 -2.90 -0.37 15.82
N PRO A 47 -3.89 -1.29 15.82
CA PRO A 47 -4.02 -2.32 14.79
C PRO A 47 -4.28 -1.72 13.40
N THR A 48 -4.84 -0.51 13.30
CA THR A 48 -5.12 0.15 12.02
C THR A 48 -3.86 0.51 11.25
N LYS A 49 -2.71 0.67 11.95
CA LYS A 49 -1.41 0.91 11.32
C LYS A 49 -0.92 -0.27 10.49
N LEU A 50 -1.52 -1.45 10.65
CA LEU A 50 -1.20 -2.62 9.81
C LEU A 50 -1.87 -2.56 8.44
N ILE A 51 -2.93 -1.77 8.27
CA ILE A 51 -3.72 -1.74 7.03
C ILE A 51 -2.86 -1.29 5.86
N ALA A 52 -2.12 -0.18 6.02
CA ALA A 52 -1.24 0.33 4.96
C ALA A 52 -0.16 -0.70 4.53
N PRO A 53 0.70 -1.24 5.42
CA PRO A 53 1.71 -2.22 5.02
C PRO A 53 1.12 -3.54 4.53
N MET A 54 -0.05 -3.97 5.02
CA MET A 54 -0.77 -5.13 4.47
C MET A 54 -1.22 -4.89 3.03
N LEU A 55 -1.83 -3.73 2.75
CA LEU A 55 -2.26 -3.35 1.40
C LEU A 55 -1.08 -3.20 0.44
N GLU A 56 0.02 -2.58 0.90
CA GLU A 56 1.25 -2.49 0.12
C GLU A 56 1.79 -3.87 -0.26
N ARG A 57 1.87 -4.79 0.72
CA ARG A 57 2.34 -6.15 0.49
C ARG A 57 1.41 -6.91 -0.44
N PHE A 58 0.09 -6.78 -0.25
CA PHE A 58 -0.91 -7.37 -1.14
C PHE A 58 -0.71 -6.91 -2.59
N MET A 59 -0.66 -5.58 -2.82
CA MET A 59 -0.43 -5.00 -4.16
C MET A 59 0.93 -5.39 -4.74
N ALA A 60 1.98 -5.48 -3.92
CA ALA A 60 3.30 -5.89 -4.38
C ALA A 60 3.35 -7.35 -4.83
N THR A 61 2.54 -8.23 -4.22
CA THR A 61 2.48 -9.66 -4.56
C THR A 61 1.51 -9.99 -5.69
N ASP A 62 0.58 -9.09 -6.02
CA ASP A 62 -0.33 -9.27 -7.14
C ASP A 62 0.39 -9.04 -8.49
N ARG A 63 0.68 -10.15 -9.18
CA ARG A 63 1.41 -10.13 -10.46
C ARG A 63 0.61 -9.48 -11.57
N GLU A 64 -0.72 -9.60 -11.57
CA GLU A 64 -1.56 -8.98 -12.58
C GLU A 64 -1.61 -7.47 -12.35
N PHE A 65 -1.72 -7.04 -11.09
CA PHE A 65 -1.56 -5.63 -10.73
C PHE A 65 -0.18 -5.09 -11.12
N ALA A 66 0.89 -5.86 -10.92
CA ALA A 66 2.24 -5.45 -11.29
C ALA A 66 2.38 -5.15 -12.80
N LYS A 67 1.74 -5.95 -13.67
CA LYS A 67 1.71 -5.71 -15.12
C LYS A 67 0.99 -4.40 -15.46
N VAL A 68 -0.19 -4.17 -14.88
CA VAL A 68 -0.98 -2.95 -15.08
C VAL A 68 -0.22 -1.71 -14.59
N ARG A 69 0.39 -1.79 -13.40
CA ARG A 69 1.21 -0.71 -12.83
C ARG A 69 2.43 -0.38 -13.70
N HIS A 70 3.04 -1.39 -14.32
CA HIS A 70 4.17 -1.17 -15.23
C HIS A 70 3.71 -0.48 -16.53
N ALA A 71 2.61 -0.95 -17.15
CA ALA A 71 2.03 -0.33 -18.34
C ALA A 71 1.61 1.14 -18.10
N ASN A 72 0.98 1.43 -16.97
CA ASN A 72 0.60 2.79 -16.60
C ASN A 72 1.83 3.69 -16.33
N ARG A 73 2.91 3.16 -15.76
CA ARG A 73 4.15 3.94 -15.52
C ARG A 73 4.98 4.18 -16.78
N SER A 74 4.95 3.27 -17.74
CA SER A 74 5.67 3.43 -19.01
C SER A 74 4.92 4.31 -20.01
N GLY A 75 3.71 4.79 -19.68
CA GLY A 75 2.85 5.51 -20.62
C GLY A 75 2.40 4.65 -21.81
N VAL A 76 2.69 3.34 -21.79
CA VAL A 76 2.30 2.40 -22.83
C VAL A 76 0.84 2.04 -22.56
N ARG A 77 -0.06 2.65 -23.33
CA ARG A 77 -1.48 2.29 -23.35
C ARG A 77 -1.60 0.76 -23.50
N PRO A 78 -2.29 0.06 -22.58
CA PRO A 78 -2.43 -1.39 -22.69
C PRO A 78 -3.13 -1.74 -24.02
N PRO A 79 -2.60 -2.70 -24.80
CA PRO A 79 -3.21 -3.09 -26.05
C PRO A 79 -4.50 -3.86 -25.73
N GLY A 80 -5.66 -3.20 -25.88
CA GLY A 80 -6.95 -3.87 -25.66
C GLY A 80 -8.20 -2.98 -25.63
N THR A 81 -8.07 -1.69 -25.30
CA THR A 81 -9.24 -0.78 -25.36
C THR A 81 -9.36 -0.17 -26.74
N ARG A 82 -10.01 -0.88 -27.67
CA ARG A 82 -10.64 -0.22 -28.82
C ARG A 82 -11.81 0.60 -28.29
N PRO A 83 -11.90 1.92 -28.52
CA PRO A 83 -13.16 2.60 -28.39
C PRO A 83 -14.09 2.04 -29.47
N GLN A 84 -15.22 1.46 -29.08
CA GLN A 84 -16.32 1.26 -30.03
C GLN A 84 -16.82 2.66 -30.38
N ALA A 85 -16.51 3.10 -31.60
CA ALA A 85 -17.19 4.22 -32.23
C ALA A 85 -18.35 3.63 -33.03
N GLU A 86 -19.53 4.22 -32.82
CA GLU A 86 -20.79 4.03 -33.56
C GLU A 86 -20.62 4.04 -35.08
#